data_AF-A0A526MBG9-F1
#
_entry.id   AF-A0A526MBG9-F1
#
_cell.length_a   1.000
_cell.length_b   1.000
_cell.length_c   1.000
_cell.angle_alpha   90.00
_cell.angle_beta   90.00
_cell.angle_gamma   90.00
#
_symmetry.space_group_name_H-M   'P 1'
#
loop_
_entity.id
_entity.type
_entity.pdbx_description
1 polymer ?
#
loop_
_entity_poly.entity_id
_entity_poly.type
_entity_poly.pdbx_seq_one_letter_code
_entity_poly.pdbx_strand_id
1 'polypeptide(L)'
;MLETTLAKALEYLKTAGWQTTSIAAATALFLYLSKAGTLPPLDAFSTLVAWIILFLSGALSVAAVAGGAQRGLEAAWKVFQRRQARRGEEQSFRSYVPFLTEKERQILGYLFAHKQKTFVADRDGGYAGTLIARRIIRYIGVPGQTYDLNKCPLAVADCVWKVMEEQPESFPHSPILSDGGDKVEVEPWWIPWQLR
;
A
#
# COMPACT_ATOMS: atom_id res chain seq x y z
N MET A 1 31.53 -18.62 -25.29
CA MET A 1 30.88 -19.95 -25.38
C MET A 1 30.36 -20.46 -24.03
N LEU A 2 31.04 -20.21 -22.90
CA LEU A 2 30.57 -20.59 -21.57
C LEU A 2 29.33 -19.81 -21.10
N GLU A 3 29.22 -18.52 -21.43
CA GLU A 3 28.06 -17.70 -21.05
C GLU A 3 26.77 -18.09 -21.77
N THR A 4 26.87 -18.49 -23.05
CA THR A 4 25.73 -18.93 -23.86
C THR A 4 25.20 -20.30 -23.45
N THR A 5 26.07 -21.20 -22.97
CA THR A 5 25.63 -22.50 -22.42
C THR A 5 25.00 -22.34 -21.04
N LEU A 6 25.54 -21.44 -20.20
CA LEU A 6 24.98 -21.14 -18.88
C LEU A 6 23.60 -20.48 -18.97
N ALA A 7 23.42 -19.54 -19.89
CA ALA A 7 22.13 -18.90 -20.14
C ALA A 7 21.05 -19.89 -20.63
N LYS A 8 21.41 -20.77 -21.58
CA LYS A 8 20.49 -21.84 -22.04
C LYS A 8 20.17 -22.84 -20.93
N ALA A 9 21.15 -23.25 -20.13
CA ALA A 9 20.92 -24.11 -18.98
C ALA A 9 19.95 -23.47 -17.98
N LEU A 10 20.06 -22.16 -17.76
CA LEU A 10 19.21 -21.40 -16.85
C LEU A 10 17.76 -21.27 -17.39
N GLU A 11 17.57 -21.14 -18.70
CA GLU A 11 16.23 -21.21 -19.32
C GLU A 11 15.59 -22.60 -19.22
N TYR A 12 16.35 -23.67 -19.47
CA TYR A 12 15.89 -25.04 -19.27
C TYR A 12 15.50 -25.31 -17.81
N LEU A 13 16.27 -24.78 -16.86
CA LEU A 13 15.95 -24.88 -15.44
C LEU A 13 14.68 -24.12 -15.05
N LYS A 14 14.41 -22.98 -15.70
CA LYS A 14 13.25 -22.15 -15.43
C LYS A 14 11.95 -22.78 -15.96
N THR A 15 12.02 -23.46 -17.10
CA THR A 15 10.91 -24.22 -17.69
C THR A 15 10.70 -25.57 -17.00
N ALA A 16 11.77 -26.18 -16.49
CA ALA A 16 11.72 -27.43 -15.73
C ALA A 16 11.39 -27.24 -14.23
N GLY A 17 11.21 -26.03 -13.73
CA GLY A 17 11.07 -25.76 -12.29
C GLY A 17 9.94 -26.53 -11.60
N TRP A 18 8.79 -26.73 -12.27
CA TRP A 18 7.69 -27.58 -11.80
C TRP A 18 8.02 -29.08 -11.92
N GLN A 19 8.76 -29.45 -12.97
CA GLN A 19 9.16 -30.85 -13.19
C GLN A 19 10.18 -31.30 -12.14
N THR A 20 11.17 -30.46 -11.81
CA THR A 20 12.19 -30.75 -10.79
C THR A 20 11.59 -30.79 -9.37
N THR A 21 10.61 -29.95 -9.06
CA THR A 21 9.83 -30.05 -7.81
C THR A 21 9.04 -31.36 -7.75
N SER A 22 8.37 -31.75 -8.84
CA SER A 22 7.60 -32.99 -8.88
C SER A 22 8.48 -34.24 -8.76
N ILE A 23 9.68 -34.23 -9.37
CA ILE A 23 10.67 -35.31 -9.24
C ILE A 23 11.22 -35.36 -7.81
N ALA A 24 11.55 -34.22 -7.20
CA ALA A 24 12.00 -34.16 -5.81
C ALA A 24 10.93 -34.72 -4.86
N ALA A 25 9.67 -34.32 -5.04
CA ALA A 25 8.55 -34.81 -4.24
C ALA A 25 8.31 -36.31 -4.43
N ALA A 26 8.33 -36.80 -5.68
CA ALA A 26 8.18 -38.22 -5.98
C ALA A 26 9.33 -39.06 -5.40
N THR A 27 10.57 -38.57 -5.47
CA THR A 27 11.76 -39.27 -4.93
C THR A 27 11.73 -39.29 -3.41
N ALA A 28 11.31 -38.19 -2.76
CA ALA A 28 11.11 -38.13 -1.32
C ALA A 28 10.01 -39.09 -0.85
N LEU A 29 8.90 -39.13 -1.57
CA LEU A 29 7.78 -40.03 -1.29
C LEU A 29 8.19 -41.50 -1.45
N PHE A 30 8.95 -41.82 -2.49
CA PHE A 30 9.46 -43.17 -2.75
C PHE A 30 10.39 -43.66 -1.63
N LEU A 31 11.32 -42.81 -1.18
CA LEU A 31 12.19 -43.11 -0.04
C LEU A 31 11.41 -43.27 1.27
N TYR A 32 10.39 -42.43 1.48
CA TYR A 32 9.51 -42.55 2.65
C TYR A 32 8.73 -43.86 2.66
N LEU A 33 8.12 -44.24 1.53
CA LEU A 33 7.35 -45.49 1.37
C LEU A 33 8.23 -46.75 1.43
N SER A 34 9.48 -46.67 0.97
CA SER A 34 10.46 -47.76 1.15
C SER A 34 10.83 -47.93 2.63
N LYS A 35 11.09 -46.83 3.35
CA LYS A 35 11.40 -46.87 4.79
C LYS A 35 10.21 -47.33 5.64
N ALA A 36 8.98 -47.01 5.22
CA ALA A 36 7.76 -47.45 5.88
C ALA A 36 7.43 -48.95 5.68
N GLY A 37 8.23 -49.69 4.89
CA GLY A 37 8.05 -51.12 4.66
C GLY A 37 6.92 -51.48 3.68
N THR A 38 6.28 -50.47 3.07
CA THR A 38 5.24 -50.64 2.05
C THR A 38 5.80 -51.05 0.68
N LEU A 39 7.08 -50.80 0.42
CA LEU A 39 7.79 -51.20 -0.80
C LEU A 39 8.96 -52.14 -0.47
N PRO A 40 9.38 -53.02 -1.40
CA PRO A 40 10.50 -53.92 -1.19
C PRO A 40 11.78 -53.14 -0.82
N PRO A 41 12.63 -53.69 0.07
CA PRO A 41 13.85 -53.03 0.51
C PRO A 41 14.78 -52.80 -0.68
N LEU A 42 15.23 -51.56 -0.83
CA LEU A 42 16.14 -51.16 -1.89
C LEU A 42 17.56 -51.62 -1.56
N ASP A 43 18.30 -52.03 -2.58
CA ASP A 43 19.72 -52.28 -2.47
C ASP A 43 20.49 -51.01 -2.06
N ALA A 44 21.64 -51.18 -1.40
CA ALA A 44 22.45 -50.08 -0.87
C ALA A 44 22.85 -49.08 -1.97
N PHE A 45 23.16 -49.58 -3.17
CA PHE A 45 23.50 -48.74 -4.31
C PHE A 45 22.30 -47.93 -4.81
N SER A 46 21.12 -48.56 -4.90
CA SER A 46 19.88 -47.89 -5.33
C SER A 46 19.44 -46.79 -4.36
N THR A 47 19.64 -47.03 -3.06
CA THR A 47 19.36 -46.04 -2.01
C THR A 47 20.26 -44.81 -2.12
N LEU A 48 21.55 -45.00 -2.40
CA LEU A 48 22.53 -43.92 -2.59
C LEU A 48 22.17 -43.06 -3.81
N VAL A 49 21.82 -43.69 -4.94
CA VAL A 49 21.37 -42.99 -6.16
C VAL A 49 20.12 -42.16 -5.90
N ALA A 50 19.13 -42.69 -5.18
CA ALA A 50 17.91 -41.95 -4.84
C ALA A 50 18.20 -40.72 -3.96
N TRP A 51 19.13 -40.81 -3.01
CA TRP A 51 19.57 -39.66 -2.21
C TRP A 51 20.27 -38.59 -3.04
N ILE A 52 21.14 -38.97 -3.99
CA ILE A 52 21.80 -38.01 -4.89
C ILE A 52 20.75 -37.29 -5.74
N ILE A 53 19.80 -38.02 -6.34
CA ILE A 53 18.74 -37.44 -7.16
C ILE A 53 17.87 -36.49 -6.33
N LEU A 54 17.50 -36.89 -5.11
CA LEU A 54 16.73 -36.05 -4.20
C LEU A 54 17.48 -34.77 -3.83
N PHE A 55 18.77 -34.87 -3.52
CA PHE A 55 19.57 -33.72 -3.14
C PHE A 55 19.74 -32.73 -4.30
N LEU A 56 20.03 -33.25 -5.50
CA LEU A 56 20.20 -32.45 -6.71
C LEU A 56 18.89 -31.75 -7.10
N SER A 57 17.78 -32.50 -7.15
CA SER A 57 16.46 -31.96 -7.49
C SER A 57 15.91 -31.02 -6.41
N GLY A 58 16.17 -31.29 -5.13
CA GLY A 58 15.83 -30.43 -4.01
C GLY A 58 16.56 -29.08 -4.07
N ALA A 59 17.88 -29.09 -4.31
CA ALA A 59 18.68 -27.86 -4.46
C ALA A 59 18.19 -27.01 -5.64
N LEU A 60 17.88 -27.65 -6.77
CA LEU A 60 17.34 -27.00 -7.96
C LEU A 60 15.95 -26.41 -7.75
N SER A 61 15.08 -27.12 -7.03
CA SER A 61 13.76 -26.66 -6.62
C SER A 61 13.85 -25.42 -5.73
N VAL A 62 14.73 -25.43 -4.72
CA VAL A 62 14.95 -24.27 -3.84
C VAL A 62 15.43 -23.06 -4.64
N ALA A 63 16.38 -23.25 -5.57
CA ALA A 63 16.87 -22.18 -6.42
C ALA A 63 15.78 -21.60 -7.35
N ALA A 64 14.90 -22.44 -7.89
CA ALA A 64 13.80 -22.00 -8.75
C ALA A 64 12.71 -21.23 -7.98
N VAL A 65 12.41 -21.65 -6.75
CA VAL A 65 11.39 -21.01 -5.90
C VAL A 65 11.91 -19.73 -5.24
N ALA A 66 13.20 -19.64 -4.92
CA ALA A 66 13.80 -18.50 -4.23
C ALA A 66 13.53 -17.16 -4.95
N GLY A 67 13.67 -17.12 -6.28
CA GLY A 67 13.43 -15.90 -7.05
C GLY A 67 11.97 -15.45 -7.09
N GLY A 68 11.02 -16.39 -7.03
CA GLY A 68 9.58 -16.10 -6.97
C GLY A 68 9.14 -15.68 -5.56
N ALA A 69 9.65 -16.39 -4.55
CA ALA A 69 9.39 -16.09 -3.14
C ALA A 69 9.92 -14.71 -2.74
N GLN A 70 11.10 -14.33 -3.22
CA GLN A 70 11.68 -13.01 -2.94
C GLN A 70 10.81 -11.88 -3.48
N ARG A 71 10.31 -11.99 -4.72
CA ARG A 71 9.42 -10.97 -5.30
C ARG A 71 8.07 -10.89 -4.59
N GLY A 72 7.51 -12.04 -4.23
CA GLY A 72 6.28 -12.12 -3.45
C GLY A 72 6.43 -11.49 -2.06
N LEU A 73 7.56 -11.77 -1.40
CA LEU A 73 7.89 -11.21 -0.09
C LEU A 73 8.11 -9.69 -0.18
N GLU A 74 8.84 -9.19 -1.17
CA GLU A 74 9.03 -7.75 -1.38
C GLU A 74 7.71 -7.02 -1.65
N ALA A 75 6.83 -7.61 -2.47
CA ALA A 75 5.50 -7.05 -2.73
C ALA A 75 4.64 -7.03 -1.45
N ALA A 76 4.61 -8.14 -0.71
CA ALA A 76 3.90 -8.23 0.56
C ALA A 76 4.46 -7.23 1.59
N TRP A 77 5.78 -7.07 1.64
CA TRP A 77 6.46 -6.13 2.52
C TRP A 77 6.12 -4.68 2.17
N LYS A 78 6.11 -4.31 0.88
CA LYS A 78 5.67 -2.98 0.42
C LYS A 78 4.22 -2.70 0.80
N VAL A 79 3.33 -3.68 0.68
CA VAL A 79 1.93 -3.55 1.11
C VAL A 79 1.84 -3.38 2.63
N PHE A 80 2.61 -4.16 3.39
CA PHE A 80 2.67 -4.07 4.84
C PHE A 80 3.17 -2.69 5.29
N GLN A 81 4.27 -2.20 4.72
CA GLN A 81 4.80 -0.86 4.99
C GLN A 81 3.79 0.24 4.68
N ARG A 82 3.09 0.15 3.54
CA ARG A 82 2.02 1.11 3.19
C ARG A 82 0.88 1.10 4.19
N ARG A 83 0.46 -0.09 4.65
CA ARG A 83 -0.57 -0.23 5.69
C ARG A 83 -0.11 0.35 7.02
N GLN A 84 1.13 0.10 7.41
CA GLN A 84 1.72 0.64 8.63
C GLN A 84 1.81 2.17 8.58
N ALA A 85 2.25 2.73 7.44
CA ALA A 85 2.28 4.18 7.24
C ALA A 85 0.88 4.81 7.36
N ARG A 86 -0.13 4.20 6.73
CA ARG A 86 -1.53 4.67 6.84
C ARG A 86 -2.04 4.65 8.28
N ARG A 87 -1.72 3.60 9.04
CA ARG A 87 -2.07 3.51 10.47
C ARG A 87 -1.36 4.59 11.30
N GLY A 88 -0.10 4.88 11.00
CA GLY A 88 0.65 5.95 11.65
C GLY A 88 0.03 7.33 11.41
N GLU A 89 -0.35 7.62 10.17
CA GLU A 89 -1.05 8.88 9.81
C GLU A 89 -2.43 8.97 10.49
N GLU A 90 -3.19 7.87 10.48
CA GLU A 90 -4.49 7.78 11.17
C GLU A 90 -4.36 8.08 12.67
N GLN A 91 -3.41 7.42 13.34
CA GLN A 91 -3.14 7.62 14.77
C GLN A 91 -2.65 9.05 15.07
N SER A 92 -1.78 9.59 14.22
CA SER A 92 -1.29 10.97 14.35
C SER A 92 -2.40 12.00 14.19
N PHE A 93 -3.40 11.74 13.35
CA PHE A 93 -4.54 12.63 13.22
C PHE A 93 -5.47 12.50 14.44
N ARG A 94 -5.76 11.27 14.90
CA ARG A 94 -6.56 11.06 16.13
C ARG A 94 -5.99 11.78 17.33
N SER A 95 -4.67 11.71 17.54
CA SER A 95 -4.03 12.43 18.64
C SER A 95 -4.06 13.95 18.45
N TYR A 96 -4.17 14.43 17.21
CA TYR A 96 -4.25 15.86 16.89
C TYR A 96 -5.67 16.44 17.00
N VAL A 97 -6.72 15.62 16.86
CA VAL A 97 -8.13 16.07 16.89
C VAL A 97 -8.44 17.00 18.08
N PRO A 98 -8.04 16.69 19.33
CA PRO A 98 -8.31 17.57 20.47
C PRO A 98 -7.62 18.94 20.36
N PHE A 99 -6.57 19.05 19.56
CA PHE A 99 -5.76 20.24 19.37
C PHE A 99 -6.10 20.99 18.07
N LEU A 100 -7.14 20.57 17.34
CA LEU A 100 -7.62 21.31 16.17
C LEU A 100 -8.00 22.73 16.59
N THR A 101 -7.46 23.70 15.84
CA THR A 101 -7.90 25.08 15.98
C THR A 101 -9.35 25.23 15.52
N GLU A 102 -10.01 26.31 15.91
CA GLU A 102 -11.40 26.54 15.52
C GLU A 102 -11.57 26.61 14.00
N LYS A 103 -10.62 27.23 13.29
CA LYS A 103 -10.64 27.30 11.83
C LYS A 103 -10.42 25.95 11.16
N GLU A 104 -9.50 25.14 11.69
CA GLU A 104 -9.28 23.78 11.20
C GLU A 104 -10.52 22.90 11.40
N ARG A 105 -11.13 22.97 12.58
CA ARG A 105 -12.37 22.25 12.91
C ARG A 105 -13.51 22.67 12.00
N GLN A 106 -13.64 23.97 11.75
CA GLN A 106 -14.65 24.53 10.85
C GLN A 106 -14.48 24.04 9.41
N ILE A 107 -13.24 24.05 8.88
CA ILE A 107 -12.95 23.55 7.53
C ILE A 107 -13.31 22.07 7.42
N LEU A 108 -12.83 21.25 8.35
CA LEU A 108 -13.12 19.80 8.34
C LEU A 108 -14.61 19.51 8.56
N GLY A 109 -15.28 20.25 9.44
CA GLY A 109 -16.72 20.14 9.68
C GLY A 109 -17.56 20.51 8.45
N TYR A 110 -17.20 21.58 7.73
CA TYR A 110 -17.80 21.93 6.44
C TYR A 110 -17.65 20.80 5.42
N LEU A 111 -16.41 20.34 5.20
CA LEU A 111 -16.13 19.29 4.23
C LEU A 111 -16.86 17.99 4.57
N PHE A 112 -16.94 17.64 5.86
CA PHE A 112 -17.66 16.47 6.34
C PHE A 112 -19.17 16.57 6.14
N ALA A 113 -19.79 17.69 6.54
CA ALA A 113 -21.22 17.92 6.41
C ALA A 113 -21.70 17.84 4.95
N HIS A 114 -20.90 18.38 4.03
CA HIS A 114 -21.17 18.35 2.59
C HIS A 114 -20.68 17.07 1.89
N LYS A 115 -20.07 16.13 2.63
CA LYS A 115 -19.45 14.89 2.09
C LYS A 115 -18.44 15.16 0.97
N GLN A 116 -17.75 16.30 1.03
CA GLN A 116 -16.77 16.74 0.04
C GLN A 116 -15.37 16.32 0.48
N LYS A 117 -14.82 15.30 -0.19
CA LYS A 117 -13.41 14.90 0.01
C LYS A 117 -12.42 15.75 -0.77
N THR A 118 -12.90 16.38 -1.83
CA THR A 118 -12.10 17.19 -2.77
C THR A 118 -12.69 18.58 -2.85
N PHE A 119 -11.84 19.59 -2.86
CA PHE A 119 -12.23 20.98 -2.95
C PHE A 119 -11.13 21.81 -3.59
N VAL A 120 -11.39 23.08 -3.81
CA VAL A 120 -10.46 24.02 -4.44
C VAL A 120 -10.10 25.10 -3.43
N ALA A 121 -8.82 25.45 -3.35
CA ALA A 121 -8.36 26.56 -2.54
C ALA A 121 -7.29 27.39 -3.29
N ASP A 122 -6.86 28.47 -2.64
CA ASP A 122 -5.76 29.27 -3.14
C ASP A 122 -4.42 28.51 -3.15
N ARG A 123 -3.40 29.08 -3.81
CA ARG A 123 -2.05 28.54 -3.91
C ARG A 123 -1.44 28.16 -2.56
N ASP A 124 -1.71 28.95 -1.53
CA ASP A 124 -1.16 28.76 -0.20
C ASP A 124 -2.14 27.98 0.71
N GLY A 125 -3.30 27.59 0.18
CA GLY A 125 -4.38 26.91 0.90
C GLY A 125 -5.26 27.81 1.77
N GLY A 126 -4.96 29.11 1.85
CA GLY A 126 -5.70 30.05 2.69
C GLY A 126 -5.66 29.64 4.17
N TYR A 127 -6.81 29.59 4.82
CA TYR A 127 -6.90 29.12 6.21
C TYR A 127 -6.63 27.61 6.37
N ALA A 128 -6.58 26.83 5.27
CA ALA A 128 -6.21 25.42 5.31
C ALA A 128 -4.69 25.16 5.32
N GLY A 129 -3.86 26.21 5.32
CA GLY A 129 -2.39 26.08 5.23
C GLY A 129 -1.78 25.17 6.32
N THR A 130 -2.28 25.23 7.55
CA THR A 130 -1.81 24.35 8.65
C THR A 130 -2.21 22.89 8.43
N LEU A 131 -3.41 22.63 7.89
CA LEU A 131 -3.88 21.29 7.53
C LEU A 131 -3.06 20.69 6.38
N ILE A 132 -2.64 21.53 5.43
CA ILE A 132 -1.73 21.14 4.33
C ILE A 132 -0.35 20.81 4.89
N ALA A 133 0.22 21.68 5.74
CA ALA A 133 1.52 21.47 6.36
C ALA A 133 1.57 20.16 7.17
N ARG A 134 0.46 19.78 7.82
CA ARG A 134 0.30 18.53 8.57
C ARG A 134 -0.09 17.32 7.71
N ARG A 135 -0.21 17.48 6.38
CA ARG A 135 -0.64 16.44 5.42
C ARG A 135 -2.04 15.86 5.69
N ILE A 136 -2.88 16.59 6.42
CA ILE A 136 -4.28 16.27 6.66
C ILE A 136 -5.06 16.51 5.37
N ILE A 137 -4.76 17.64 4.72
CA ILE A 137 -5.19 17.98 3.37
C ILE A 137 -3.95 17.91 2.45
N ARG A 138 -4.15 17.50 1.19
CA ARG A 138 -3.07 17.30 0.21
C ARG A 138 -3.47 17.86 -1.14
N TYR A 139 -2.49 18.35 -1.88
CA TYR A 139 -2.64 18.62 -3.31
C TYR A 139 -2.88 17.31 -4.07
N ILE A 140 -3.88 17.31 -4.96
CA ILE A 140 -4.26 16.13 -5.78
C ILE A 140 -4.00 16.33 -7.27
N GLY A 141 -3.12 17.26 -7.63
CA GLY A 141 -2.73 17.47 -9.03
C GLY A 141 -2.06 16.23 -9.63
N VAL A 142 -2.44 15.89 -10.86
CA VAL A 142 -1.84 14.79 -11.64
C VAL A 142 -0.71 15.36 -12.53
N PRO A 143 0.40 14.62 -12.76
CA PRO A 143 1.44 15.07 -13.68
C PRO A 143 0.87 15.43 -15.06
N GLY A 144 1.20 16.63 -15.56
CA GLY A 144 0.71 17.16 -16.84
C GLY A 144 -0.63 17.90 -16.77
N GLN A 145 -1.30 17.94 -15.61
CA GLN A 145 -2.51 18.71 -15.41
C GLN A 145 -2.19 20.21 -15.25
N THR A 146 -2.80 21.06 -16.07
CA THR A 146 -2.82 22.50 -15.86
C THR A 146 -3.97 22.88 -14.95
N TYR A 147 -3.71 23.78 -14.01
CA TYR A 147 -4.74 24.37 -13.14
C TYR A 147 -4.38 25.83 -12.85
N ASP A 148 -5.39 26.63 -12.54
CA ASP A 148 -5.20 28.01 -12.11
C ASP A 148 -4.58 28.00 -10.70
N LEU A 149 -3.49 28.76 -10.50
CA LEU A 149 -2.77 28.82 -9.22
C LEU A 149 -3.65 29.31 -8.08
N ASN A 150 -4.68 30.10 -8.36
CA ASN A 150 -5.63 30.55 -7.35
C ASN A 150 -6.75 29.53 -7.07
N LYS A 151 -6.72 28.39 -7.78
CA LYS A 151 -7.71 27.30 -7.74
C LYS A 151 -7.00 25.95 -7.72
N CYS A 152 -6.15 25.75 -6.72
CA CYS A 152 -5.45 24.51 -6.46
C CYS A 152 -6.42 23.39 -6.04
N PRO A 153 -6.39 22.23 -6.71
CA PRO A 153 -7.21 21.09 -6.30
C PRO A 153 -6.59 20.41 -5.07
N LEU A 154 -7.37 20.33 -4.00
CA LEU A 154 -7.02 19.73 -2.71
C LEU A 154 -7.94 18.57 -2.37
N ALA A 155 -7.46 17.64 -1.55
CA ALA A 155 -8.29 16.61 -0.94
C ALA A 155 -7.91 16.32 0.51
N VAL A 156 -8.91 15.92 1.29
CA VAL A 156 -8.73 15.35 2.62
C VAL A 156 -8.13 13.94 2.46
N ALA A 157 -7.07 13.63 3.23
CA ALA A 157 -6.47 12.30 3.18
C ALA A 157 -7.47 11.21 3.62
N ASP A 158 -7.46 10.04 2.96
CA ASP A 158 -8.40 8.95 3.27
C ASP A 158 -8.37 8.50 4.74
N CYS A 159 -7.17 8.47 5.33
CA CYS A 159 -6.97 8.11 6.74
C CYS A 159 -7.62 9.12 7.69
N VAL A 160 -7.59 10.40 7.34
CA VAL A 160 -8.25 11.48 8.09
C VAL A 160 -9.77 11.36 7.94
N TRP A 161 -10.25 11.14 6.71
CA TRP A 161 -11.68 11.00 6.46
C TRP A 161 -12.29 9.84 7.24
N LYS A 162 -11.60 8.70 7.29
CA LYS A 162 -12.01 7.55 8.11
C LYS A 162 -12.16 7.92 9.59
N VAL A 163 -11.21 8.68 10.14
CA VAL A 163 -11.31 9.16 11.53
C VAL A 163 -12.51 10.08 11.70
N MET A 164 -12.78 10.96 10.73
CA MET A 164 -13.96 11.83 10.76
C MET A 164 -15.28 11.04 10.76
N GLU A 165 -15.35 9.96 9.98
CA GLU A 165 -16.50 9.05 9.98
C GLU A 165 -16.71 8.32 11.32
N GLU A 166 -15.64 8.05 12.06
CA GLU A 166 -15.70 7.33 13.34
C GLU A 166 -16.06 8.22 14.54
N GLN A 167 -15.81 9.53 14.47
CA GLN A 167 -16.07 10.51 15.54
C GLN A 167 -16.68 11.80 14.96
N PRO A 168 -17.90 11.73 14.38
CA PRO A 168 -18.54 12.85 13.70
C PRO A 168 -18.78 14.05 14.62
N GLU A 169 -19.02 13.81 15.91
CA GLU A 169 -19.23 14.86 16.93
C GLU A 169 -18.02 15.78 17.13
N SER A 170 -16.81 15.33 16.76
CA SER A 170 -15.60 16.14 16.84
C SER A 170 -15.51 17.20 15.74
N PHE A 171 -16.38 17.15 14.72
CA PHE A 171 -16.36 18.01 13.54
C PHE A 171 -17.73 18.71 13.33
N PRO A 172 -18.17 19.54 14.30
CA PRO A 172 -19.43 20.24 14.17
C PRO A 172 -19.40 21.22 12.98
N HIS A 173 -20.54 21.31 12.30
CA HIS A 173 -20.73 22.23 11.19
C HIS A 173 -21.61 23.40 11.64
N SER A 174 -21.02 24.60 11.66
CA SER A 174 -21.73 25.86 11.90
C SER A 174 -21.62 26.71 10.63
N PRO A 175 -22.69 26.81 9.82
CA PRO A 175 -22.62 27.50 8.54
C PRO A 175 -22.37 28.98 8.74
N ILE A 176 -21.36 29.52 8.06
CA ILE A 176 -21.14 30.97 7.95
C ILE A 176 -21.81 31.44 6.68
N LEU A 177 -22.82 32.29 6.81
CA LEU A 177 -23.51 32.89 5.68
C LEU A 177 -22.82 34.19 5.28
N SER A 178 -22.78 34.49 3.98
CA SER A 178 -22.31 35.77 3.46
C SER A 178 -23.23 36.92 3.91
N ASP A 179 -22.65 38.09 4.18
CA ASP A 179 -23.38 39.32 4.56
C ASP A 179 -24.09 39.99 3.36
N GLY A 180 -24.41 39.23 2.30
CA GLY A 180 -25.04 39.69 1.06
C GLY A 180 -26.54 39.39 0.97
N GLY A 181 -27.21 39.98 -0.03
CA GLY A 181 -28.65 39.79 -0.28
C GLY A 181 -29.06 38.33 -0.51
N ASP A 182 -28.17 37.53 -1.11
CA ASP A 182 -28.29 36.07 -1.16
C ASP A 182 -27.37 35.46 -0.10
N LYS A 183 -27.98 34.89 0.95
CA LYS A 183 -27.28 34.21 2.05
C LYS A 183 -26.70 32.89 1.55
N VAL A 184 -25.52 32.94 0.96
CA VAL A 184 -24.76 31.76 0.51
C VAL A 184 -23.76 31.39 1.59
N GLU A 185 -23.64 30.10 1.88
CA GLU A 185 -22.63 29.62 2.81
C GLU A 185 -21.23 29.86 2.24
N VAL A 186 -20.38 30.49 3.05
CA VAL A 186 -19.01 30.81 2.68
C VAL A 186 -18.12 29.61 2.95
N GLU A 187 -17.38 29.19 1.93
CA GLU A 187 -16.34 28.18 2.04
C GLU A 187 -15.24 28.65 3.03
N PRO A 188 -15.03 27.92 4.16
CA PRO A 188 -14.30 28.45 5.32
C PRO A 188 -12.78 28.59 5.16
N TRP A 189 -12.21 28.06 4.07
CA TRP A 189 -10.77 28.10 3.80
C TRP A 189 -10.32 29.35 3.02
N TRP A 190 -11.24 30.13 2.44
CA TRP A 190 -10.87 31.34 1.71
C TRP A 190 -10.54 32.49 2.65
N ILE A 191 -9.43 33.18 2.37
CA ILE A 191 -9.08 34.44 3.00
C ILE A 191 -9.75 35.56 2.20
N PRO A 192 -10.62 36.38 2.84
CA PRO A 192 -11.18 37.56 2.22
C PRO A 192 -10.09 38.46 1.63
N TRP A 193 -10.32 39.05 0.46
CA TRP A 193 -9.34 39.89 -0.22
C TRP A 193 -8.87 41.09 0.63
N GLN A 194 -9.69 41.55 1.59
CA GLN A 194 -9.37 42.64 2.51
C GLN A 194 -8.30 42.27 3.55
N LEU A 195 -8.04 40.97 3.75
CA LEU A 195 -7.08 40.43 4.72
C LEU A 195 -5.84 39.81 4.05
N ARG A 196 -5.74 39.90 2.72
CA ARG A 196 -4.58 39.41 1.95
C ARG A 196 -3.46 40.43 1.90
#